data_AF-A0A2N3LWB3-F1
#
_entry.id   AF-A0A2N3LWB3-F1
#
_cell.length_a   1.000
_cell.length_b   1.000
_cell.length_c   1.000
_cell.angle_alpha   90.00
_cell.angle_beta   90.00
_cell.angle_gamma   90.00
#
_symmetry.space_group_name_H-M   'P 1'
#
loop_
_entity.id
_entity.type
_entity.pdbx_description
1 polymer ?
#
loop_
_entity_poly.entity_id
_entity_poly.type
_entity_poly.pdbx_seq_one_letter_code
_entity_poly.pdbx_strand_id
1 'polypeptide(L)'
;MTEELAGVPVRDIGPAAIRPVPAPAFRAGRATNAWAGPETTALAFGHPEVDAATGGLRRGALHDISPAGAPDMASATGFALACAGLLLAAAGRDGLWLWVRAEMAGREAGEPYGPGLAAFGLDPSRLIAVTARDTTDVLRAAEEGLAARAFAAVLIEPFGDDRHLDLTACRRLSLIADNGRSTGILLRTGGVPGPTSAVTRWRVAAAPSRGGGRHPGNPVFAADLARNRLGPVGMWTMEWRSDEQSFRAPRGGFQAEGPGPLAIPLSGRLAAASGDRSPRSAGSAAVVPFRGR
;
A
#
# COMPACT_ATOMS: atom_id res chain seq x y z
N MET A 1 -18.97 3.56 -42.16
CA MET A 1 -17.88 3.99 -43.05
C MET A 1 -16.60 3.62 -42.33
N THR A 2 -15.99 2.54 -42.79
CA THR A 2 -14.90 1.80 -42.13
C THR A 2 -13.59 2.44 -42.58
N GLU A 3 -12.85 3.07 -41.68
CA GLU A 3 -11.54 3.65 -42.01
C GLU A 3 -10.44 2.70 -41.54
N GLU A 4 -9.70 2.19 -42.52
CA GLU A 4 -8.66 1.18 -42.43
C GLU A 4 -7.30 1.87 -42.43
N LEU A 5 -6.56 1.80 -41.33
CA LEU A 5 -5.14 2.13 -41.27
C LEU A 5 -4.40 0.97 -40.58
N ALA A 6 -3.59 0.27 -41.38
CA ALA A 6 -2.54 -0.68 -40.97
C ALA A 6 -2.96 -2.08 -40.47
N GLY A 7 -3.94 -2.74 -41.11
CA GLY A 7 -3.99 -4.22 -41.19
C GLY A 7 -4.10 -5.04 -39.88
N VAL A 8 -4.35 -4.40 -38.74
CA VAL A 8 -4.66 -5.06 -37.46
C VAL A 8 -6.08 -4.65 -37.08
N PRO A 9 -7.04 -5.59 -36.97
CA PRO A 9 -8.39 -5.24 -36.56
C PRO A 9 -8.35 -4.70 -35.13
N VAL A 10 -8.66 -3.41 -34.97
CA VAL A 10 -8.95 -2.80 -33.67
C VAL A 10 -10.27 -3.42 -33.20
N ARG A 11 -10.17 -4.49 -32.42
CA ARG A 11 -11.31 -4.96 -31.63
C ARG A 11 -11.52 -3.93 -30.53
N ASP A 12 -12.72 -3.36 -30.49
CA ASP A 12 -13.21 -2.61 -29.33
C ASP A 12 -12.81 -3.37 -28.06
N ILE A 13 -12.01 -2.74 -27.21
CA ILE A 13 -11.80 -3.19 -25.84
C ILE A 13 -13.10 -2.85 -25.11
N GLY A 14 -14.13 -3.67 -25.34
CA GLY A 14 -15.28 -3.70 -24.46
C GLY A 14 -14.79 -3.97 -23.03
N PRO A 15 -15.41 -3.37 -22.00
CA PRO A 15 -15.00 -3.60 -20.62
C PRO A 15 -14.97 -5.10 -20.36
N ALA A 16 -13.82 -5.61 -19.90
CA ALA A 16 -13.71 -6.99 -19.45
C ALA A 16 -14.83 -7.24 -18.43
N ALA A 17 -15.62 -8.29 -18.64
CA ALA A 17 -16.74 -8.63 -17.78
C ALA A 17 -16.28 -8.63 -16.32
N ILE A 18 -16.72 -7.65 -15.55
CA ILE A 18 -16.44 -7.54 -14.13
C ILE A 18 -17.08 -8.76 -13.49
N ARG A 19 -16.25 -9.72 -13.05
CA ARG A 19 -16.77 -10.81 -12.21
C ARG A 19 -17.38 -10.16 -10.97
N PRO A 20 -18.60 -10.53 -10.57
CA PRO A 20 -19.20 -9.98 -9.37
C PRO A 20 -18.24 -10.17 -8.19
N VAL A 21 -17.95 -9.07 -7.50
CA VAL A 21 -17.21 -9.11 -6.24
C VAL A 21 -18.02 -10.00 -5.30
N PRO A 22 -17.47 -11.12 -4.79
CA PRO A 22 -18.18 -11.92 -3.82
C PRO A 22 -18.56 -11.02 -2.63
N ALA A 23 -19.80 -11.18 -2.13
CA ALA A 23 -20.28 -10.43 -0.98
C ALA A 23 -19.27 -10.50 0.16
N PRO A 24 -19.07 -9.41 0.94
CA PRO A 24 -18.11 -9.40 2.03
C PRO A 24 -18.41 -10.58 2.94
N ALA A 25 -17.43 -11.48 3.08
CA ALA A 25 -17.50 -12.58 4.03
C ALA A 25 -17.26 -12.04 5.45
N PHE A 26 -18.04 -11.04 5.86
CA PHE A 26 -18.22 -10.74 7.28
C PHE A 26 -19.06 -11.88 7.84
N ARG A 27 -18.39 -13.01 8.11
CA ARG A 27 -19.02 -14.12 8.81
C ARG A 27 -19.48 -13.58 10.15
N ALA A 28 -20.75 -13.79 10.49
CA ALA A 28 -21.38 -13.42 11.76
C ALA A 28 -20.83 -14.21 12.97
N GLY A 29 -19.55 -14.62 12.92
CA GLY A 29 -18.82 -15.20 14.04
C GLY A 29 -17.96 -14.13 14.71
N ARG A 30 -17.63 -14.34 15.99
CA ARG A 30 -16.59 -13.55 16.67
C ARG A 30 -15.34 -13.55 15.79
N ALA A 31 -14.77 -12.38 15.55
CA ALA A 31 -13.48 -12.27 14.87
C ALA A 31 -12.47 -13.16 15.63
N THR A 32 -12.10 -14.28 15.01
CA THR A 32 -11.05 -15.15 15.54
C THR A 32 -9.71 -14.45 15.37
N ASN A 33 -8.74 -14.79 16.21
CA ASN A 33 -7.38 -14.27 16.04
C ASN A 33 -6.90 -14.52 14.60
N ALA A 34 -6.43 -13.47 13.91
CA ALA A 34 -5.98 -13.55 12.51
C ALA A 34 -4.82 -14.53 12.31
N TRP A 35 -4.09 -14.82 13.39
CA TRP A 35 -2.95 -15.73 13.40
C TRP A 35 -3.28 -16.98 14.21
N ALA A 36 -3.60 -18.06 13.50
CA ALA A 36 -3.74 -19.41 14.06
C ALA A 36 -2.54 -20.27 13.60
N GLY A 37 -1.90 -21.01 14.51
CA GLY A 37 -0.76 -21.89 14.19
C GLY A 37 0.47 -21.68 15.09
N PRO A 38 1.55 -22.46 14.88
CA PRO A 38 2.79 -22.34 15.65
C PRO A 38 3.39 -20.92 15.54
N GLU A 39 4.13 -20.53 16.58
CA GLU A 39 4.59 -19.16 16.81
C GLU A 39 5.76 -18.77 15.89
N THR A 40 5.58 -18.76 14.57
CA THR A 40 6.59 -18.25 13.64
C THR A 40 6.56 -16.73 13.66
N THR A 41 7.43 -16.07 14.42
CA THR A 41 7.33 -14.61 14.62
C THR A 41 7.77 -13.77 13.43
N ALA A 42 8.34 -14.34 12.36
CA ALA A 42 8.75 -13.58 11.17
C ALA A 42 8.48 -14.35 9.87
N LEU A 43 8.11 -13.62 8.81
CA LEU A 43 7.80 -14.15 7.48
C LEU A 43 8.92 -13.78 6.51
N ALA A 44 9.41 -14.73 5.72
CA ALA A 44 10.39 -14.42 4.69
C ALA A 44 9.80 -13.41 3.67
N PHE A 45 10.59 -12.41 3.31
CA PHE A 45 10.31 -11.53 2.19
C PHE A 45 10.38 -12.29 0.86
N GLY A 46 11.22 -13.32 0.75
CA GLY A 46 11.49 -14.06 -0.49
C GLY A 46 12.76 -13.58 -1.22
N HIS A 47 13.45 -12.59 -0.64
CA HIS A 47 14.74 -12.09 -1.10
C HIS A 47 15.84 -12.56 -0.13
N PRO A 48 16.71 -13.52 -0.53
CA PRO A 48 17.62 -14.20 0.40
C PRO A 48 18.51 -13.27 1.23
N GLU A 49 19.05 -12.20 0.64
CA GLU A 49 19.91 -11.26 1.37
C GLU A 49 19.14 -10.40 2.38
N VAL A 50 17.91 -10.01 2.06
CA VAL A 50 17.03 -9.26 2.95
C VAL A 50 16.60 -10.18 4.10
N ASP A 51 16.25 -11.42 3.78
CA ASP A 51 15.87 -12.42 4.79
C ASP A 51 17.03 -12.75 5.72
N ALA A 52 18.26 -12.84 5.21
CA ALA A 52 19.46 -13.00 6.03
C ALA A 52 19.72 -11.80 6.94
N ALA A 53 19.48 -10.57 6.46
CA ALA A 53 19.69 -9.35 7.24
C ALA A 53 18.59 -9.12 8.29
N THR A 54 17.35 -9.48 7.99
CA THR A 54 16.17 -9.12 8.81
C THR A 54 15.63 -10.28 9.63
N GLY A 55 15.91 -11.52 9.23
CA GLY A 55 15.17 -12.70 9.69
C GLY A 55 13.73 -12.77 9.17
N GLY A 56 13.36 -11.89 8.22
CA GLY A 56 12.02 -11.74 7.68
C GLY A 56 11.20 -10.58 8.29
N LEU A 57 10.01 -10.39 7.75
CA LEU A 57 9.00 -9.45 8.23
C LEU A 57 8.38 -9.96 9.54
N ARG A 58 8.74 -9.33 10.66
CA ARG A 58 8.25 -9.72 11.99
C ARG A 58 6.74 -9.48 12.14
N ARG A 59 6.01 -10.49 12.62
CA ARG A 59 4.60 -10.41 13.03
C ARG A 59 4.46 -9.81 14.43
N GLY A 60 3.33 -9.17 14.69
CA GLY A 60 3.09 -8.53 16.00
C GLY A 60 4.08 -7.40 16.28
N ALA A 61 4.56 -6.73 15.23
CA ALA A 61 5.50 -5.63 15.35
C ALA A 61 5.03 -4.43 14.54
N LEU A 62 5.64 -3.28 14.81
CA LEU A 62 5.46 -2.07 14.01
C LEU A 62 6.61 -1.95 13.01
N HIS A 63 6.29 -1.80 11.73
CA HIS A 63 7.22 -1.52 10.65
C HIS A 63 6.94 -0.12 10.10
N ASP A 64 7.99 0.71 9.97
CA ASP A 64 7.89 2.08 9.47
C ASP A 64 8.37 2.11 8.02
N ILE A 65 7.57 2.64 7.11
CA ILE A 65 7.83 2.73 5.68
C ILE A 65 7.61 4.17 5.25
N SER A 66 8.60 4.71 4.54
CA SER A 66 8.57 6.08 4.03
C SER A 66 9.08 6.09 2.59
N PRO A 67 8.65 7.05 1.76
CA PRO A 67 9.25 7.25 0.45
C PRO A 67 10.69 7.76 0.61
N ALA A 68 11.55 7.44 -0.34
CA ALA A 68 12.90 8.01 -0.39
C ALA A 68 12.86 9.53 -0.63
N GLY A 69 11.92 9.98 -1.46
CA GLY A 69 11.52 11.38 -1.66
C GLY A 69 10.09 11.51 -2.21
N ALA A 70 9.59 12.74 -2.38
CA ALA A 70 8.21 13.00 -2.80
C ALA A 70 7.74 12.25 -4.07
N PRO A 71 8.58 12.03 -5.11
CA PRO A 71 8.16 11.24 -6.28
C PRO A 71 7.93 9.75 -6.00
N ASP A 72 8.48 9.22 -4.90
CA ASP A 72 8.47 7.79 -4.57
C ASP A 72 7.28 7.38 -3.69
N MET A 73 6.31 8.28 -3.49
CA MET A 73 5.10 8.05 -2.70
C MET A 73 4.35 6.78 -3.11
N ALA A 74 4.16 6.58 -4.42
CA ALA A 74 3.50 5.39 -4.95
C ALA A 74 4.33 4.11 -4.68
N SER A 75 5.67 4.22 -4.74
CA SER A 75 6.58 3.11 -4.47
C SER A 75 6.54 2.69 -2.99
N ALA A 76 6.54 3.65 -2.07
CA ALA A 76 6.39 3.37 -0.64
C ALA A 76 5.04 2.71 -0.33
N THR A 77 3.95 3.20 -0.95
CA THR A 77 2.61 2.60 -0.84
C THR A 77 2.61 1.17 -1.37
N GLY A 78 3.17 0.94 -2.56
CA GLY A 78 3.28 -0.40 -3.16
C GLY A 78 4.10 -1.36 -2.30
N PHE A 79 5.20 -0.91 -1.71
CA PHE A 79 6.02 -1.73 -0.82
C PHE A 79 5.30 -2.05 0.50
N ALA A 80 4.53 -1.10 1.06
CA ALA A 80 3.68 -1.35 2.22
C ALA A 80 2.57 -2.37 1.91
N LEU A 81 1.95 -2.28 0.73
CA LEU A 81 0.97 -3.25 0.25
C LEU A 81 1.58 -4.64 0.03
N ALA A 82 2.81 -4.71 -0.49
CA ALA A 82 3.53 -5.97 -0.65
C ALA A 82 3.85 -6.62 0.72
N CYS A 83 4.26 -5.83 1.71
CA CYS A 83 4.39 -6.30 3.10
C CYS A 83 3.06 -6.81 3.67
N ALA A 84 1.96 -6.10 3.43
CA ALA A 84 0.62 -6.57 3.81
C ALA A 84 0.24 -7.88 3.09
N GLY A 85 0.62 -8.02 1.81
CA GLY A 85 0.45 -9.23 1.02
C GLY A 85 1.14 -10.44 1.62
N LEU A 86 2.41 -10.31 2.04
CA LEU A 86 3.14 -11.36 2.77
C LEU A 86 2.39 -11.82 4.02
N LEU A 87 1.90 -10.85 4.81
CA LEU A 87 1.14 -11.14 6.04
C LEU A 87 -0.18 -11.86 5.73
N LEU A 88 -0.91 -11.41 4.71
CA LEU A 88 -2.19 -11.99 4.31
C LEU A 88 -2.05 -13.38 3.70
N ALA A 89 -0.97 -13.63 2.95
CA ALA A 89 -0.62 -14.94 2.41
C ALA A 89 -0.40 -15.95 3.56
N ALA A 90 0.38 -15.55 4.57
CA ALA A 90 0.69 -16.37 5.73
C ALA A 90 -0.52 -16.58 6.66
N ALA A 91 -1.41 -15.59 6.80
CA ALA A 91 -2.65 -15.71 7.56
C ALA A 91 -3.69 -16.61 6.87
N GLY A 92 -3.49 -16.93 5.59
CA GLY A 92 -4.39 -17.77 4.81
C GLY A 92 -5.63 -17.04 4.32
N ARG A 93 -6.64 -17.82 3.89
CA ARG A 93 -7.80 -17.32 3.13
C ARG A 93 -8.74 -16.40 3.92
N ASP A 94 -8.76 -16.53 5.25
CA ASP A 94 -9.66 -15.79 6.13
C ASP A 94 -9.00 -14.55 6.79
N GLY A 95 -7.72 -14.29 6.52
CA GLY A 95 -7.01 -13.17 7.13
C GLY A 95 -7.55 -11.81 6.66
N LEU A 96 -8.09 -10.99 7.55
CA LEU A 96 -8.51 -9.63 7.21
C LEU A 96 -7.33 -8.66 7.33
N TRP A 97 -7.44 -7.50 6.68
CA TRP A 97 -6.55 -6.38 6.92
C TRP A 97 -7.31 -5.06 7.01
N LEU A 98 -6.74 -4.15 7.78
CA LEU A 98 -7.28 -2.81 8.02
C LEU A 98 -6.35 -1.79 7.36
N TRP A 99 -6.92 -0.83 6.64
CA TRP A 99 -6.18 0.32 6.13
C TRP A 99 -6.83 1.59 6.65
N VAL A 100 -6.16 2.25 7.60
CA VAL A 100 -6.60 3.51 8.20
C VAL A 100 -5.84 4.65 7.55
N ARG A 101 -6.56 5.59 6.94
CA ARG A 101 -6.00 6.68 6.13
C ARG A 101 -6.48 8.02 6.64
N ALA A 102 -5.59 9.01 6.69
CA ALA A 102 -6.02 10.39 6.84
C ALA A 102 -6.75 10.84 5.55
N GLU A 103 -7.81 11.64 5.70
CA GLU A 103 -8.56 12.19 4.56
C GLU A 103 -7.65 12.95 3.59
N MET A 104 -6.66 13.67 4.11
CA MET A 104 -5.70 14.40 3.28
C MET A 104 -4.81 13.46 2.44
N ALA A 105 -4.45 12.28 2.95
CA ALA A 105 -3.70 11.28 2.18
C ALA A 105 -4.53 10.81 0.97
N GLY A 106 -5.84 10.64 1.14
CA GLY A 106 -6.77 10.33 0.05
C GLY A 106 -6.89 11.46 -0.99
N ARG A 107 -6.89 12.71 -0.54
CA ARG A 107 -6.95 13.88 -1.44
C ARG A 107 -5.68 14.06 -2.28
N GLU A 108 -4.52 13.79 -1.69
CA GLU A 108 -3.22 14.00 -2.34
C GLU A 108 -2.76 12.83 -3.21
N ALA A 109 -2.97 11.59 -2.74
CA ALA A 109 -2.50 10.38 -3.41
C ALA A 109 -3.63 9.54 -4.05
N GLY A 110 -4.89 9.94 -3.86
CA GLY A 110 -6.06 9.21 -4.32
C GLY A 110 -6.55 8.13 -3.33
N GLU A 111 -7.65 7.47 -3.70
CA GLU A 111 -8.25 6.38 -2.94
C GLU A 111 -7.78 5.00 -3.42
N PRO A 112 -7.77 3.97 -2.56
CA PRO A 112 -7.37 2.62 -2.95
C PRO A 112 -8.30 2.11 -4.06
N TYR A 113 -7.70 1.72 -5.18
CA TYR A 113 -8.43 1.21 -6.32
C TYR A 113 -8.55 -0.31 -6.25
N GLY A 114 -9.74 -0.83 -5.96
CA GLY A 114 -10.01 -2.26 -5.76
C GLY A 114 -9.45 -3.17 -6.87
N PRO A 115 -9.72 -2.93 -8.16
CA PRO A 115 -9.13 -3.73 -9.24
C PRO A 115 -7.60 -3.67 -9.27
N GLY A 116 -7.00 -2.53 -8.90
CA GLY A 116 -5.56 -2.39 -8.77
C GLY A 116 -4.99 -3.24 -7.62
N LEU A 117 -5.67 -3.26 -6.46
CA LEU A 117 -5.31 -4.14 -5.34
C LEU A 117 -5.40 -5.61 -5.74
N ALA A 118 -6.47 -6.01 -6.44
CA ALA A 118 -6.64 -7.37 -6.93
C ALA A 118 -5.51 -7.76 -7.90
N ALA A 119 -5.16 -6.88 -8.84
CA ALA A 119 -4.02 -7.08 -9.75
C ALA A 119 -2.67 -7.13 -9.01
N PHE A 120 -2.55 -6.41 -7.89
CA PHE A 120 -1.36 -6.41 -7.03
C PHE A 120 -1.23 -7.69 -6.17
N GLY A 121 -2.25 -8.56 -6.17
CA GLY A 121 -2.29 -9.79 -5.38
C GLY A 121 -3.02 -9.65 -4.04
N LEU A 122 -3.79 -8.59 -3.83
CA LEU A 122 -4.55 -8.34 -2.61
C LEU A 122 -6.06 -8.42 -2.89
N ASP A 123 -6.75 -9.32 -2.21
CA ASP A 123 -8.21 -9.45 -2.34
C ASP A 123 -8.92 -8.25 -1.67
N PRO A 124 -9.62 -7.40 -2.44
CA PRO A 124 -10.29 -6.23 -1.88
C PRO A 124 -11.46 -6.58 -0.95
N SER A 125 -12.04 -7.79 -1.05
CA SER A 125 -13.12 -8.22 -0.16
C SER A 125 -12.66 -8.49 1.27
N ARG A 126 -11.34 -8.60 1.48
CA ARG A 126 -10.69 -8.79 2.79
C ARG A 126 -10.20 -7.49 3.41
N LEU A 127 -10.33 -6.36 2.71
CA LEU A 127 -9.94 -5.04 3.18
C LEU A 127 -11.08 -4.37 3.95
N ILE A 128 -10.79 -3.92 5.17
CA ILE A 128 -11.56 -2.87 5.84
C ILE A 128 -10.82 -1.55 5.64
N ALA A 129 -11.41 -0.62 4.90
CA ALA A 129 -10.87 0.72 4.68
C ALA A 129 -11.54 1.72 5.63
N VAL A 130 -10.73 2.54 6.30
CA VAL A 130 -11.19 3.59 7.21
C VAL A 130 -10.55 4.91 6.81
N THR A 131 -11.38 5.90 6.46
CA THR A 131 -10.93 7.28 6.27
C THR A 131 -11.20 8.06 7.55
N ALA A 132 -10.13 8.58 8.15
CA ALA A 132 -10.14 9.38 9.36
C ALA A 132 -9.83 10.84 9.05
N ARG A 133 -10.39 11.77 9.84
CA ARG A 133 -10.29 13.21 9.56
C ARG A 133 -8.87 13.74 9.65
N ASP A 134 -8.09 13.25 10.62
CA ASP A 134 -6.74 13.72 10.90
C ASP A 134 -5.86 12.59 11.46
N THR A 135 -4.58 12.90 11.70
CA THR A 135 -3.61 11.96 12.25
C THR A 135 -4.01 11.41 13.62
N THR A 136 -4.68 12.20 14.46
CA THR A 136 -5.10 11.72 15.78
C THR A 136 -6.16 10.64 15.65
N ASP A 137 -7.16 10.86 14.78
CA ASP A 137 -8.20 9.86 14.50
C ASP A 137 -7.61 8.63 13.79
N VAL A 138 -6.62 8.79 12.90
CA VAL A 138 -5.87 7.67 12.30
C VAL A 138 -5.19 6.81 13.38
N LEU A 139 -4.46 7.44 14.30
CA LEU A 139 -3.74 6.74 15.36
C LEU A 139 -4.69 5.99 16.29
N ARG A 140 -5.82 6.59 16.68
CA ARG A 140 -6.84 5.92 17.51
C ARG A 140 -7.42 4.70 16.81
N ALA A 141 -7.82 4.84 15.55
CA ALA A 141 -8.38 3.71 14.80
C ALA A 141 -7.34 2.60 14.55
N ALA A 142 -6.07 2.96 14.35
CA ALA A 142 -4.99 1.99 14.24
C ALA A 142 -4.78 1.20 15.54
N GLU A 143 -4.89 1.84 16.69
CA GLU A 143 -4.76 1.18 18.00
C GLU A 143 -5.88 0.19 18.26
N GLU A 144 -7.12 0.58 17.99
CA GLU A 144 -8.27 -0.32 18.07
C GLU A 144 -8.13 -1.49 17.10
N GLY A 145 -7.67 -1.21 15.88
CA GLY A 145 -7.38 -2.24 14.88
C GLY A 145 -6.34 -3.26 15.35
N LEU A 146 -5.21 -2.79 15.88
CA LEU A 146 -4.16 -3.66 16.41
C LEU A 146 -4.63 -4.44 17.64
N ALA A 147 -5.41 -3.80 18.52
CA ALA A 147 -5.94 -4.41 19.74
C ALA A 147 -7.05 -5.45 19.47
N ALA A 148 -7.77 -5.34 18.35
CA ALA A 148 -8.85 -6.25 17.99
C ALA A 148 -8.37 -7.68 17.65
N ARG A 149 -7.09 -7.85 17.27
CA ARG A 149 -6.47 -9.15 16.90
C ARG A 149 -7.11 -9.84 15.69
N ALA A 150 -8.07 -9.17 15.05
CA ALA A 150 -8.83 -9.64 13.90
C ALA A 150 -8.09 -9.47 12.57
N PHE A 151 -7.04 -8.64 12.56
CA PHE A 151 -6.32 -8.27 11.34
C PHE A 151 -4.93 -8.89 11.29
N ALA A 152 -4.57 -9.46 10.14
CA ALA A 152 -3.21 -9.89 9.86
C ALA A 152 -2.27 -8.69 9.72
N ALA A 153 -2.75 -7.61 9.09
CA ALA A 153 -2.04 -6.36 8.88
C ALA A 153 -2.94 -5.15 9.18
N VAL A 154 -2.36 -4.14 9.82
CA VAL A 154 -2.97 -2.81 9.98
C VAL A 154 -2.05 -1.80 9.29
N LEU A 155 -2.46 -1.30 8.13
CA LEU A 155 -1.78 -0.26 7.38
C LEU A 155 -2.26 1.11 7.88
N ILE A 156 -1.32 1.91 8.37
CA ILE A 156 -1.57 3.18 9.08
C ILE A 156 -0.96 4.28 8.22
N GLU A 157 -1.80 5.12 7.62
CA GLU A 157 -1.40 6.15 6.67
C GLU A 157 -1.84 7.54 7.16
N PRO A 158 -1.10 8.13 8.13
CA PRO A 158 -1.25 9.53 8.48
C PRO A 158 -0.67 10.42 7.36
N PHE A 159 -0.97 11.71 7.40
CA PHE A 159 -0.51 12.68 6.41
C PHE A 159 0.23 13.84 7.07
N GLY A 160 1.38 14.22 6.52
CA GLY A 160 2.15 15.38 6.99
C GLY A 160 3.07 15.06 8.17
N ASP A 161 3.82 16.09 8.57
CA ASP A 161 4.65 16.12 9.77
C ASP A 161 3.80 16.46 11.00
N ASP A 162 2.82 15.62 11.28
CA ASP A 162 1.89 15.84 12.39
C ASP A 162 2.56 15.52 13.73
N ARG A 163 2.55 16.49 14.65
CA ARG A 163 3.14 16.37 16.00
C ARG A 163 2.57 15.23 16.83
N HIS A 164 1.36 14.75 16.52
CA HIS A 164 0.74 13.64 17.26
C HIS A 164 1.34 12.28 16.87
N LEU A 165 1.98 12.18 15.70
CA LEU A 165 2.80 11.03 15.30
C LEU A 165 4.22 11.15 15.87
N ASP A 166 4.31 11.20 17.19
CA ASP A 166 5.57 11.27 17.91
C ASP A 166 6.11 9.88 18.28
N LEU A 167 7.24 9.86 19.00
CA LEU A 167 7.84 8.61 19.47
C LEU A 167 6.95 7.91 20.51
N THR A 168 6.12 8.65 21.25
CA THR A 168 5.20 8.11 22.25
C THR A 168 4.08 7.33 21.58
N ALA A 169 3.45 7.91 20.55
CA ALA A 169 2.45 7.26 19.73
C ALA A 169 3.02 6.00 19.06
N CYS A 170 4.22 6.09 18.47
CA CYS A 170 4.88 4.92 17.87
C CYS A 170 5.12 3.81 18.91
N ARG A 171 5.58 4.15 20.12
CA ARG A 171 5.81 3.18 21.20
C ARG A 171 4.51 2.51 21.63
N ARG A 172 3.43 3.29 21.77
CA ARG A 172 2.10 2.77 22.07
C ARG A 172 1.63 1.78 21.01
N LEU A 173 1.71 2.15 19.72
CA LEU A 173 1.39 1.25 18.61
C LEU A 173 2.24 -0.04 18.64
N SER A 174 3.54 0.09 18.92
CA SER A 174 4.45 -1.08 18.99
C SER A 174 4.08 -2.03 20.13
N LEU A 175 3.72 -1.50 21.31
CA LEU A 175 3.28 -2.30 22.45
C LEU A 175 1.93 -3.01 22.17
N ILE A 176 0.99 -2.32 21.52
CA ILE A 176 -0.30 -2.92 21.17
C ILE A 176 -0.11 -4.00 20.10
N ALA A 177 0.74 -3.77 19.09
CA ALA A 177 1.06 -4.77 18.07
C ALA A 177 1.70 -6.03 18.70
N ASP A 178 2.64 -5.85 19.62
CA ASP A 178 3.33 -6.95 20.32
C ASP A 178 2.34 -7.80 21.15
N ASN A 179 1.46 -7.15 21.91
CA ASN A 179 0.46 -7.84 22.72
C ASN A 179 -0.67 -8.48 21.89
N GLY A 180 -1.14 -7.79 20.84
CA GLY A 180 -2.27 -8.19 20.01
C GLY A 180 -1.91 -9.19 18.90
N ARG A 181 -0.61 -9.29 18.57
CA ARG A 181 -0.04 -10.11 17.49
C ARG A 181 -0.45 -9.68 16.06
N SER A 182 -1.27 -8.64 15.91
CA SER A 182 -1.49 -7.96 14.63
C SER A 182 -0.27 -7.11 14.27
N THR A 183 0.11 -7.10 12.99
CA THR A 183 1.29 -6.37 12.53
C THR A 183 0.91 -4.98 12.06
N GLY A 184 1.55 -3.96 12.60
CA GLY A 184 1.37 -2.57 12.17
C GLY A 184 2.36 -2.21 11.07
N ILE A 185 1.86 -1.59 9.99
CA ILE A 185 2.67 -1.00 8.93
C ILE A 185 2.35 0.50 8.92
N LEU A 186 3.28 1.33 9.41
CA LEU A 186 3.17 2.78 9.38
C LEU A 186 3.72 3.28 8.04
N LEU A 187 2.84 3.72 7.15
CA LEU A 187 3.18 4.35 5.88
C LEU A 187 3.20 5.87 6.07
N ARG A 188 4.39 6.48 6.06
CA ARG A 188 4.54 7.93 6.21
C ARG A 188 4.33 8.62 4.88
N THR A 189 3.30 9.47 4.81
CA THR A 189 2.94 10.23 3.61
C THR A 189 3.00 11.72 3.90
N GLY A 190 3.56 12.50 2.97
CA GLY A 190 3.69 13.95 3.10
C GLY A 190 4.61 14.38 4.25
N GLY A 191 5.73 15.02 3.95
CA GLY A 191 6.64 15.56 4.97
C GLY A 191 7.88 14.70 5.27
N VAL A 192 8.62 15.10 6.30
CA VAL A 192 9.87 14.50 6.78
C VAL A 192 9.59 13.48 7.89
N PRO A 193 9.92 12.19 7.69
CA PRO A 193 9.76 11.16 8.70
C PRO A 193 10.36 11.50 10.08
N GLY A 194 9.49 11.74 11.06
CA GLY A 194 9.86 11.93 12.48
C GLY A 194 10.43 10.68 13.16
N PRO A 195 10.63 10.67 14.49
CA PRO A 195 11.15 9.51 15.23
C PRO A 195 10.16 8.31 15.22
N THR A 196 10.68 7.11 15.49
CA THR A 196 9.87 5.87 15.57
C THR A 196 10.46 4.85 16.55
N SER A 197 9.60 3.99 17.07
CA SER A 197 9.97 2.77 17.82
C SER A 197 9.85 1.49 16.99
N ALA A 198 9.49 1.59 15.72
CA ALA A 198 9.34 0.47 14.81
C ALA A 198 10.59 -0.42 14.76
N VAL A 199 10.38 -1.73 14.59
CA VAL A 199 11.47 -2.72 14.54
C VAL A 199 12.30 -2.59 13.27
N THR A 200 11.66 -2.15 12.17
CA THR A 200 12.34 -1.75 10.94
C THR A 200 11.89 -0.36 10.49
N ARG A 201 12.79 0.37 9.83
CA ARG A 201 12.45 1.58 9.07
C ARG A 201 12.96 1.44 7.64
N TRP A 202 12.06 1.51 6.67
CA TRP A 202 12.35 1.45 5.26
C TRP A 202 12.17 2.83 4.60
N ARG A 203 13.11 3.19 3.75
CA ARG A 203 13.00 4.27 2.77
C ARG A 203 12.93 3.63 1.39
N VAL A 204 11.87 3.93 0.65
CA VAL A 204 11.55 3.19 -0.57
C VAL A 204 11.52 4.14 -1.76
N ALA A 205 12.27 3.82 -2.80
CA ALA A 205 12.23 4.48 -4.09
C ALA A 205 11.70 3.55 -5.18
N ALA A 206 11.23 4.13 -6.29
CA ALA A 206 11.03 3.37 -7.51
C ALA A 206 12.37 2.82 -8.03
N ALA A 207 12.38 1.59 -8.53
CA ALA A 207 13.49 1.05 -9.31
C ALA A 207 13.00 0.56 -10.68
N PRO A 208 13.87 0.50 -11.70
CA PRO A 208 13.47 0.04 -13.03
C PRO A 208 12.88 -1.37 -13.02
N SER A 209 11.68 -1.52 -13.58
CA SER A 209 11.04 -2.80 -13.83
C SER A 209 11.30 -3.30 -15.25
N ARG A 210 11.28 -4.61 -15.45
CA ARG A 210 11.35 -5.21 -16.79
C ARG A 210 9.97 -5.63 -17.26
N GLY A 211 9.41 -4.79 -18.12
CA GLY A 211 8.16 -5.05 -18.83
C GLY A 211 8.36 -5.70 -20.20
N GLY A 212 7.26 -6.18 -20.78
CA GLY A 212 7.20 -6.66 -22.15
C GLY A 212 6.15 -5.88 -22.95
N GLY A 213 6.55 -5.29 -24.07
CA GLY A 213 5.64 -4.55 -24.95
C GLY A 213 4.94 -3.39 -24.22
N ARG A 214 3.61 -3.49 -24.04
CA ARG A 214 2.78 -2.46 -23.37
C ARG A 214 2.62 -2.69 -21.86
N HIS A 215 3.22 -3.74 -21.30
CA HIS A 215 3.10 -4.06 -19.89
C HIS A 215 4.32 -3.53 -19.12
N PRO A 216 4.16 -2.75 -18.05
CA PRO A 216 5.28 -2.16 -17.30
C PRO A 216 6.14 -3.20 -16.54
N GLY A 217 5.71 -4.46 -16.49
CA GLY A 217 6.37 -5.52 -15.72
C GLY A 217 5.96 -5.48 -14.25
N ASN A 218 6.63 -6.31 -13.44
CA ASN A 218 6.40 -6.34 -12.00
C ASN A 218 6.96 -5.08 -11.33
N PRO A 219 6.33 -4.57 -10.26
CA PRO A 219 6.87 -3.42 -9.54
C PRO A 219 8.19 -3.79 -8.86
N VAL A 220 9.18 -2.90 -9.00
CA VAL A 220 10.51 -3.05 -8.42
C VAL A 220 10.80 -1.85 -7.52
N PHE A 221 11.30 -2.14 -6.32
CA PHE A 221 11.55 -1.15 -5.28
C PHE A 221 13.05 -1.10 -4.96
N ALA A 222 13.63 0.09 -4.90
CA ALA A 222 14.90 0.29 -4.21
C ALA A 222 14.60 0.57 -2.74
N ALA A 223 14.89 -0.40 -1.87
CA ALA A 223 14.53 -0.40 -0.46
C ALA A 223 15.79 -0.22 0.40
N ASP A 224 15.88 0.94 1.07
CA ASP A 224 16.91 1.28 2.06
C ASP A 224 16.35 1.03 3.47
N LEU A 225 16.91 0.02 4.15
CA LEU A 225 16.59 -0.31 5.54
C LEU A 225 17.39 0.58 6.49
N ALA A 226 16.96 1.82 6.68
CA ALA A 226 17.62 2.78 7.55
C ALA A 226 17.66 2.37 9.04
N ARG A 227 16.80 1.44 9.48
CA ARG A 227 16.83 0.88 10.84
C ARG A 227 16.43 -0.59 10.83
N ASN A 228 17.18 -1.41 11.54
CA ASN A 228 16.82 -2.78 11.86
C ASN A 228 17.21 -3.08 13.32
N ARG A 229 16.22 -3.38 14.18
CA ARG A 229 16.47 -3.63 15.60
C ARG A 229 17.13 -5.00 15.85
N LEU A 230 17.10 -5.90 14.87
CA LEU A 230 17.37 -7.34 15.05
C LEU A 230 18.54 -7.84 14.22
N GLY A 231 19.16 -6.96 13.44
CA GLY A 231 20.18 -7.34 12.49
C GLY A 231 20.75 -6.13 11.76
N PRO A 232 21.56 -6.37 10.73
CA PRO A 232 22.17 -5.30 9.95
C PRO A 232 21.14 -4.50 9.14
N VAL A 233 21.56 -3.28 8.78
CA VAL A 233 20.90 -2.41 7.81
C VAL A 233 21.51 -2.64 6.42
N GLY A 234 20.82 -2.20 5.37
CA GLY A 234 21.30 -2.35 4.00
C GLY A 234 20.35 -1.77 2.96
N MET A 235 20.77 -1.81 1.71
CA MET A 235 19.98 -1.37 0.56
C MET A 235 19.85 -2.53 -0.42
N TRP A 236 18.63 -2.78 -0.89
CA TRP A 236 18.35 -3.85 -1.84
C TRP A 236 17.41 -3.37 -2.93
N THR A 237 17.50 -4.00 -4.10
CA THR A 237 16.47 -3.88 -5.12
C THR A 237 15.55 -5.10 -5.00
N MET A 238 14.24 -4.87 -4.86
CA MET A 238 13.27 -5.91 -4.54
C MET A 238 12.14 -5.88 -5.57
N GLU A 239 12.00 -6.95 -6.36
CA GLU A 239 10.90 -7.12 -7.32
C GLU A 239 9.73 -7.83 -6.62
N TRP A 240 8.52 -7.26 -6.67
CA TRP A 240 7.32 -7.90 -6.12
C TRP A 240 6.62 -8.75 -7.17
N ARG A 241 6.36 -10.01 -6.82
CA ARG A 241 5.62 -10.97 -7.66
C ARG A 241 4.21 -11.13 -7.11
N SER A 242 3.27 -10.39 -7.70
CA SER A 242 1.85 -10.37 -7.27
C SER A 242 1.17 -11.74 -7.32
N ASP A 243 1.58 -12.60 -8.25
CA ASP A 243 1.15 -13.98 -8.41
C ASP A 243 1.65 -14.90 -7.28
N GLU A 244 2.88 -14.67 -6.82
CA GLU A 244 3.54 -15.46 -5.78
C GLU A 244 3.35 -14.86 -4.38
N GLN A 245 2.82 -13.63 -4.29
CA GLN A 245 2.80 -12.79 -3.07
C GLN A 245 4.15 -12.79 -2.35
N SER A 246 5.25 -12.66 -3.08
CA SER A 246 6.60 -12.64 -2.52
C SER A 246 7.53 -11.69 -3.27
N PHE A 247 8.58 -11.23 -2.59
CA PHE A 247 9.66 -10.51 -3.23
C PHE A 247 10.67 -11.47 -3.86
N ARG A 248 11.37 -10.98 -4.88
CA ARG A 248 12.52 -11.64 -5.50
C ARG A 248 13.65 -10.63 -5.67
N ALA A 249 14.89 -11.13 -5.72
CA ALA A 249 15.98 -10.37 -6.31
C ALA A 249 15.68 -10.20 -7.81
N PRO A 250 15.74 -8.97 -8.36
CA PRO A 250 15.48 -8.73 -9.77
C PRO A 250 16.40 -9.59 -10.64
N ARG A 251 15.84 -10.18 -11.71
CA ARG A 251 16.64 -10.97 -12.65
C ARG A 251 17.57 -10.05 -13.45
N GLY A 252 18.86 -10.14 -13.14
CA GLY A 252 19.95 -9.47 -13.87
C GLY A 252 20.32 -8.10 -13.28
N GLY A 253 21.56 -7.98 -12.81
CA GLY A 253 22.12 -6.72 -12.33
C GLY A 253 22.04 -5.65 -13.41
N PHE A 254 21.53 -4.47 -13.05
CA PHE A 254 21.67 -3.30 -13.89
C PHE A 254 23.16 -2.91 -13.84
N GLN A 255 23.93 -3.22 -14.88
CA GLN A 255 25.12 -2.41 -15.14
C GLN A 255 24.58 -1.04 -15.51
N ALA A 256 25.00 -0.01 -14.78
CA ALA A 256 24.69 1.37 -15.11
C ALA A 256 25.28 1.67 -16.50
N GLU A 257 24.48 1.51 -17.55
CA GLU A 257 24.76 2.22 -18.79
C GLU A 257 24.71 3.72 -18.46
N GLY A 258 25.71 4.45 -18.95
CA GLY A 258 25.90 5.89 -18.68
C GLY A 258 24.68 6.74 -19.04
N PRO A 259 24.72 8.05 -18.79
CA PRO A 259 23.55 8.93 -18.83
C PRO A 259 22.94 9.01 -20.24
N GLY A 260 22.10 8.03 -20.57
CA GLY A 260 21.17 8.06 -21.68
C GLY A 260 19.96 8.90 -21.28
N PRO A 261 19.27 9.52 -22.26
CA PRO A 261 18.24 10.51 -21.99
C PRO A 261 17.18 9.94 -21.05
N LEU A 262 16.94 10.65 -19.95
CA LEU A 262 15.89 10.42 -18.97
C LEU A 262 14.61 10.01 -19.71
N ALA A 263 14.16 8.77 -19.48
CA ALA A 263 12.84 8.35 -19.91
C ALA A 263 11.84 9.36 -19.34
N ILE A 264 11.20 10.10 -20.25
CA ILE A 264 10.24 11.14 -19.93
C ILE A 264 9.15 10.47 -19.09
N PRO A 265 8.85 10.94 -17.87
CA PRO A 265 7.72 10.43 -17.12
C PRO A 265 6.46 10.56 -18.00
N LEU A 266 5.59 9.56 -17.95
CA LEU A 266 4.31 9.56 -18.66
C LEU A 266 3.32 10.56 -18.00
N SER A 267 3.79 11.76 -17.64
CA SER A 267 3.01 12.93 -17.28
C SER A 267 2.86 13.79 -18.52
N GLY A 268 1.76 13.59 -19.25
CA GLY A 268 1.47 14.39 -20.43
C GLY A 268 0.17 14.05 -21.17
N ARG A 269 -0.43 12.89 -20.92
CA ARG A 269 -1.84 12.67 -21.26
C ARG A 269 -2.63 12.65 -19.98
N LEU A 270 -3.40 13.72 -19.76
CA LEU A 270 -4.63 13.66 -18.97
C LEU A 270 -5.31 12.33 -19.32
N ALA A 271 -5.28 11.37 -18.39
CA ALA A 271 -6.26 10.31 -18.40
C ALA A 271 -7.60 11.03 -18.33
N ALA A 272 -8.35 10.98 -19.43
CA ALA A 272 -9.69 11.53 -19.47
C ALA A 272 -10.45 10.91 -18.29
N ALA A 273 -10.87 11.76 -17.36
CA ALA A 273 -11.89 11.38 -16.40
C ALA A 273 -13.04 10.80 -17.20
N SER A 274 -13.38 9.54 -16.96
CA SER A 274 -14.54 8.90 -17.58
C SER A 274 -15.78 9.68 -17.17
N GLY A 275 -16.24 10.55 -18.08
CA GLY A 275 -17.40 11.40 -17.93
C GLY A 275 -18.65 10.64 -18.33
N ASP A 276 -19.06 9.64 -17.55
CA ASP A 276 -20.43 9.12 -17.61
C ASP A 276 -21.29 9.89 -16.62
N ARG A 277 -21.64 11.13 -17.00
CA ARG A 277 -22.76 11.84 -16.39
C ARG A 277 -23.45 12.66 -17.47
N SER A 278 -24.51 12.10 -18.05
CA SER A 278 -25.44 12.86 -18.89
C SER A 278 -26.00 14.04 -18.08
N PRO A 279 -25.93 15.28 -18.58
CA PRO A 279 -26.43 16.43 -17.83
C PRO A 279 -27.96 16.37 -17.76
N ARG A 280 -28.50 16.26 -16.53
CA ARG A 280 -29.90 16.60 -16.26
C ARG A 280 -30.02 18.12 -16.20
N SER A 281 -31.03 18.67 -16.88
CA SER A 281 -31.38 20.09 -16.80
C SER A 281 -31.81 20.45 -15.37
N ALA A 282 -30.98 21.22 -14.66
CA ALA A 282 -31.35 21.79 -13.38
C ALA A 282 -32.20 23.04 -13.60
N GLY A 283 -33.47 22.98 -13.20
CA GLY A 283 -34.30 24.16 -12.99
C GLY A 283 -33.73 25.04 -11.87
N SER A 284 -33.93 26.35 -12.04
CA SER A 284 -33.52 27.42 -11.13
C SER A 284 -33.91 27.13 -9.67
N ALA A 285 -32.92 27.17 -8.76
CA ALA A 285 -33.15 27.32 -7.34
C ALA A 285 -32.17 28.37 -6.79
N ALA A 286 -32.73 29.45 -6.26
CA ALA A 286 -32.05 30.63 -5.77
C ALA A 286 -31.22 30.35 -4.50
N VAL A 287 -30.03 30.94 -4.45
CA VAL A 287 -29.17 30.99 -3.25
C VAL A 287 -29.53 32.24 -2.45
N VAL A 288 -29.92 32.07 -1.18
CA VAL A 288 -30.11 33.17 -0.21
C VAL A 288 -28.88 33.25 0.70
N PRO A 289 -28.22 34.42 0.85
CA PRO A 289 -27.08 34.57 1.75
C PRO A 289 -27.52 34.76 3.21
N PHE A 290 -26.84 34.06 4.12
CA PHE A 290 -26.97 34.19 5.57
C PHE A 290 -26.18 35.41 6.08
N ARG A 291 -26.85 36.34 6.76
CA ARG A 291 -26.22 37.45 7.51
C ARG A 291 -26.23 37.12 9.00
N GLY A 292 -25.05 37.02 9.60
CA GLY A 292 -24.86 37.05 11.05
C GLY A 292 -24.59 38.48 11.54
N ARG A 293 -25.06 38.80 12.74
CA ARG A 293 -24.82 40.06 13.46
C ARG A 293 -23.41 40.13 14.02
#